data_AF-A0A2T4IJ39-F1
#
_entry.id   AF-A0A2T4IJ39-F1
#
_cell.length_a   1.000
_cell.length_b   1.000
_cell.length_c   1.000
_cell.angle_alpha   90.00
_cell.angle_beta   90.00
_cell.angle_gamma   90.00
#
_symmetry.space_group_name_H-M   'P 1'
#
loop_
_entity.id
_entity.type
_entity.pdbx_description
1 polymer ?
#
loop_
_entity_poly.entity_id
_entity_poly.type
_entity_poly.pdbx_seq_one_letter_code
_entity_poly.pdbx_strand_id
1 'polypeptide(L)'
;MLRRFWKWLRRALLAVLLLLALAAAVLYWRGEAWLRAALESALQAQLQPPARLAAAHWQLWPQQRLRVHGLRIGAEAAPQLQVDSVEVLLDRDALRRGQIVIDTLAVSGVELHLQRLADGSWNVDHWLQPRRAAAGTPPALPALRAVDGRALRLRIDAVDGVPAVEVAIATLTLSAAVDVLDGGALVVDAEVRSAAPQAHARAEMAVDYRIDDGALWVDVLTLEGGGEARLAASPDAPVEHWQVHEATLEGRGWQFAGGGVRAAEHAAAALHLSGAGRQLRLRGALDAFAWSADWRLSGWLAAELDAPAITLHSTVAAVPGRFEGQVDGRAEGSALRGGWRYDGERKPPVQLDLAIDEVDGEAWRAHLPADAGGGGSTLPDWQGWPLQGRVHIGRLRLGEVLAEDVVVSLD
;
A
#
# COMPACT_ATOMS: atom_id res chain seq x y z
N MET A 1 -40.75 -39.69 -54.78
CA MET A 1 -39.94 -40.08 -53.61
C MET A 1 -39.33 -38.87 -52.87
N LEU A 2 -38.82 -37.85 -53.56
CA LEU A 2 -38.19 -36.66 -52.98
C LEU A 2 -38.98 -35.95 -51.85
N ARG A 3 -40.31 -35.78 -52.02
CA ARG A 3 -41.17 -35.13 -51.00
C ARG A 3 -41.29 -35.92 -49.68
N ARG A 4 -41.20 -37.26 -49.71
CA ARG A 4 -41.23 -38.10 -48.50
C ARG A 4 -39.89 -38.05 -47.78
N PHE A 5 -38.78 -38.11 -48.53
CA PHE A 5 -37.43 -37.96 -47.98
C PHE A 5 -37.25 -36.64 -47.23
N TRP A 6 -37.69 -35.52 -47.82
CA TRP A 6 -37.58 -34.21 -47.18
C TRP A 6 -38.48 -34.09 -45.93
N LYS A 7 -39.65 -34.74 -45.88
CA LYS A 7 -40.44 -34.78 -44.63
C LYS A 7 -39.72 -35.52 -43.50
N TRP A 8 -39.01 -36.61 -43.81
CA TRP A 8 -38.23 -37.36 -42.83
C TRP A 8 -36.98 -36.62 -42.38
N LEU A 9 -36.20 -36.06 -43.31
CA LEU A 9 -35.03 -35.26 -42.98
C LEU A 9 -35.40 -34.05 -42.11
N ARG A 10 -36.50 -33.34 -42.41
CA ARG A 10 -36.97 -32.22 -41.56
C ARG A 10 -37.33 -32.67 -40.15
N ARG A 11 -37.98 -33.83 -39.99
CA ARG A 11 -38.34 -34.39 -38.68
C ARG A 11 -37.11 -34.84 -37.89
N ALA A 12 -36.14 -35.48 -38.56
CA ALA A 12 -34.88 -35.87 -37.96
C ALA A 12 -34.09 -34.64 -37.48
N LEU A 13 -33.98 -33.61 -38.33
CA LEU A 13 -33.34 -32.34 -37.98
C LEU A 13 -34.05 -31.67 -36.78
N LEU A 14 -35.39 -31.64 -36.79
CA LEU A 14 -36.18 -31.09 -35.68
C LEU A 14 -35.97 -31.87 -34.38
N ALA A 15 -35.91 -33.20 -34.44
CA ALA A 15 -35.67 -34.04 -33.27
C ALA A 15 -34.26 -33.84 -32.69
N VAL A 16 -33.24 -33.72 -33.55
CA VAL A 16 -31.86 -33.40 -33.13
C VAL A 16 -31.80 -32.01 -32.49
N LEU A 17 -32.44 -31.01 -33.10
CA LEU A 17 -32.53 -29.66 -32.51
C LEU A 17 -33.24 -29.67 -31.16
N LEU A 18 -34.32 -30.44 -31.01
CA LEU A 18 -35.06 -30.56 -29.75
C LEU A 18 -34.20 -31.26 -28.67
N LEU A 19 -33.46 -32.31 -29.04
CA LEU A 19 -32.51 -33.00 -28.15
C LEU A 19 -31.38 -32.08 -27.70
N LEU A 20 -30.81 -31.29 -28.63
CA LEU A 20 -29.79 -30.30 -28.30
C LEU A 20 -30.33 -29.20 -27.39
N ALA A 21 -31.56 -28.73 -27.65
CA ALA A 21 -32.23 -27.75 -26.79
C ALA A 21 -32.50 -28.31 -25.38
N LEU A 22 -32.93 -29.57 -25.27
CA LEU A 22 -33.15 -30.23 -23.98
C LEU A 22 -31.84 -30.47 -23.24
N ALA A 23 -30.79 -30.94 -23.92
CA ALA A 23 -29.48 -31.11 -23.33
C ALA A 23 -28.90 -29.78 -22.84
N ALA A 24 -29.02 -28.71 -23.65
CA ALA A 24 -28.65 -27.36 -23.25
C ALA A 24 -29.45 -26.88 -22.06
N ALA A 25 -30.77 -27.16 -21.98
CA ALA A 25 -31.60 -26.81 -20.84
C ALA A 25 -31.19 -27.56 -19.55
N VAL A 26 -30.87 -28.85 -19.65
CA VAL A 26 -30.38 -29.66 -18.50
C VAL A 26 -29.01 -29.18 -18.04
N LEU A 27 -28.08 -28.93 -18.98
CA LEU A 27 -26.77 -28.35 -18.69
C LEU A 27 -26.89 -26.96 -18.08
N TYR A 28 -27.83 -26.15 -18.55
CA TYR A 28 -28.10 -24.84 -17.98
C TYR A 28 -28.64 -24.95 -16.55
N TRP A 29 -29.57 -25.88 -16.29
CA TRP A 29 -30.23 -26.00 -14.99
C TRP A 29 -29.39 -26.71 -13.92
N ARG A 30 -28.58 -27.71 -14.30
CA ARG A 30 -27.72 -28.46 -13.37
C ARG A 30 -26.25 -28.05 -13.41
N GLY A 31 -25.82 -27.39 -14.49
CA GLY A 31 -24.42 -27.00 -14.67
C GLY A 31 -23.94 -26.04 -13.60
N GLU A 32 -24.79 -25.12 -13.15
CA GLU A 32 -24.44 -24.17 -12.08
C GLU A 32 -24.10 -24.87 -10.75
N ALA A 33 -24.97 -25.76 -10.26
CA ALA A 33 -24.73 -26.48 -9.01
C ALA A 33 -23.48 -27.38 -9.08
N TRP A 34 -23.30 -28.06 -10.21
CA TRP A 34 -22.11 -28.89 -10.43
C TRP A 34 -20.83 -28.06 -10.52
N LEU A 35 -20.84 -26.96 -11.28
CA LEU A 35 -19.71 -26.05 -11.45
C LEU A 35 -19.32 -25.40 -10.13
N ARG A 36 -20.32 -24.92 -9.36
CA ARG A 36 -20.13 -24.39 -8.02
C ARG A 36 -19.44 -25.41 -7.11
N ALA A 37 -19.97 -26.64 -7.03
CA ALA A 37 -19.39 -27.68 -6.18
C ALA A 37 -17.97 -28.07 -6.62
N ALA A 38 -17.70 -28.11 -7.93
CA ALA A 38 -16.37 -28.38 -8.47
C ALA A 38 -15.37 -27.26 -8.11
N LEU A 39 -15.77 -25.99 -8.23
CA LEU A 39 -14.94 -24.85 -7.86
C LEU A 39 -14.69 -24.78 -6.36
N GLU A 40 -15.72 -24.97 -5.53
CA GLU A 40 -15.58 -25.03 -4.06
C GLU A 40 -14.62 -26.17 -3.66
N SER A 41 -14.76 -27.35 -4.26
CA SER A 41 -13.84 -28.47 -4.00
C SER A 41 -12.40 -28.18 -4.43
N ALA A 42 -12.21 -27.51 -5.57
CA ALA A 42 -10.88 -27.12 -6.05
C ALA A 42 -10.23 -26.07 -5.14
N LEU A 43 -11.00 -25.07 -4.70
CA LEU A 43 -10.56 -24.05 -3.75
C LEU A 43 -10.22 -24.68 -2.40
N GLN A 44 -11.03 -25.61 -1.89
CA GLN A 44 -10.80 -26.32 -0.64
C GLN A 44 -9.56 -27.24 -0.68
N ALA A 45 -9.16 -27.69 -1.87
CA ALA A 45 -7.94 -28.47 -2.04
C ALA A 45 -6.70 -27.60 -1.83
N GLN A 46 -6.75 -26.34 -2.28
CA GLN A 46 -5.64 -25.38 -2.26
C GLN A 46 -5.60 -24.53 -0.98
N LEU A 47 -6.75 -24.20 -0.41
CA LEU A 47 -6.89 -23.31 0.74
C LEU A 47 -7.14 -24.11 2.02
N GLN A 48 -6.52 -23.66 3.12
CA GLN A 48 -6.83 -24.21 4.45
C GLN A 48 -8.20 -23.76 4.98
N PRO A 49 -8.57 -22.47 4.94
CA PRO A 49 -9.89 -22.05 5.39
C PRO A 49 -10.99 -22.56 4.45
N PRO A 50 -12.23 -22.71 4.95
CA PRO A 50 -13.33 -23.10 4.10
C PRO A 50 -13.62 -22.01 3.06
N ALA A 51 -13.77 -22.41 1.80
CA ALA A 51 -14.16 -21.54 0.70
C ALA A 51 -15.59 -21.87 0.26
N ARG A 52 -16.45 -20.86 0.17
CA ARG A 52 -17.83 -20.99 -0.30
C ARG A 52 -18.11 -20.01 -1.42
N LEU A 53 -18.94 -20.42 -2.36
CA LEU A 53 -19.41 -19.60 -3.47
C LEU A 53 -20.92 -19.40 -3.34
N ALA A 54 -21.46 -18.24 -3.72
CA ALA A 54 -22.91 -18.09 -3.79
C ALA A 54 -23.45 -18.73 -5.08
N ALA A 55 -22.81 -18.41 -6.21
CA ALA A 55 -23.20 -18.90 -7.53
C ALA A 55 -22.00 -18.99 -8.48
N ALA A 56 -22.12 -19.81 -9.52
CA ALA A 56 -21.14 -19.92 -10.59
C ALA A 56 -21.87 -20.10 -11.93
N HIS A 57 -21.68 -19.15 -12.84
CA HIS A 57 -22.30 -19.16 -14.15
C HIS A 57 -21.26 -19.26 -15.25
N TRP A 58 -21.53 -20.12 -16.21
CA TRP A 58 -20.73 -20.24 -17.41
C TRP A 58 -21.51 -19.73 -18.61
N GLN A 59 -20.91 -18.84 -19.38
CA GLN A 59 -21.47 -18.37 -20.63
C GLN A 59 -20.52 -18.70 -21.78
N LEU A 60 -21.02 -19.45 -22.76
CA LEU A 60 -20.25 -19.89 -23.93
C LEU A 60 -20.30 -18.90 -25.10
N TRP A 61 -21.33 -18.04 -25.16
CA TRP A 61 -21.60 -17.18 -26.30
C TRP A 61 -22.23 -15.85 -25.86
N PRO A 62 -21.93 -14.70 -26.51
CA PRO A 62 -20.96 -14.52 -27.60
C PRO A 62 -19.50 -14.59 -27.17
N GLN A 63 -19.23 -14.38 -25.87
CA GLN A 63 -17.90 -14.48 -25.27
C GLN A 63 -17.90 -15.62 -24.25
N GLN A 64 -16.78 -16.35 -24.19
CA GLN A 64 -16.56 -17.45 -23.26
C GLN A 64 -16.11 -16.87 -21.92
N ARG A 65 -17.03 -16.86 -20.95
CA ARG A 65 -16.78 -16.29 -19.62
C ARG A 65 -17.29 -17.20 -18.51
N LEU A 66 -16.51 -17.29 -17.45
CA LEU A 66 -16.89 -17.89 -16.18
C LEU A 66 -17.09 -16.76 -15.17
N ARG A 67 -18.27 -16.66 -14.59
CA ARG A 67 -18.58 -15.71 -13.52
C ARG A 67 -18.84 -16.47 -12.24
N VAL A 68 -18.16 -16.06 -11.19
CA VAL A 68 -18.31 -16.59 -9.84
C VAL A 68 -18.78 -15.45 -8.96
N HIS A 69 -19.80 -15.67 -8.13
CA HIS A 69 -20.38 -14.65 -7.27
C HIS A 69 -20.28 -15.04 -5.80
N GLY A 70 -20.07 -14.04 -4.94
CA GLY A 70 -20.09 -14.16 -3.49
C GLY A 70 -19.11 -15.21 -2.96
N LEU A 71 -17.86 -15.18 -3.45
CA LEU A 71 -16.79 -15.99 -2.88
C LEU A 71 -16.49 -15.50 -1.47
N ARG A 72 -16.50 -16.42 -0.51
CA ARG A 72 -16.15 -16.16 0.89
C ARG A 72 -15.13 -17.19 1.35
N ILE A 73 -14.05 -16.72 1.98
CA ILE A 73 -13.00 -17.56 2.57
C ILE A 73 -12.93 -17.24 4.07
N GLY A 74 -12.94 -18.29 4.90
CA GLY A 74 -12.90 -18.16 6.36
C GLY A 74 -14.23 -18.51 7.02
N ALA A 75 -14.41 -18.08 8.27
CA ALA A 75 -15.61 -18.41 9.05
C ALA A 75 -16.86 -17.73 8.45
N GLU A 76 -18.00 -18.42 8.48
CA GLU A 76 -19.24 -17.90 7.88
C GLU A 76 -19.74 -16.59 8.51
N ALA A 77 -19.56 -16.43 9.82
CA ALA A 77 -19.95 -15.22 10.55
C ALA A 77 -18.96 -14.06 10.41
N ALA A 78 -17.71 -14.35 10.03
CA ALA A 78 -16.63 -13.37 9.93
C ALA A 78 -15.68 -13.83 8.80
N PRO A 79 -16.09 -13.64 7.53
CA PRO A 79 -15.23 -14.01 6.41
C PRO A 79 -13.96 -13.17 6.47
N GLN A 80 -12.83 -13.81 6.21
CA GLN A 80 -11.53 -13.15 6.15
C GLN A 80 -11.28 -12.57 4.75
N LEU A 81 -11.76 -13.25 3.70
CA LEU A 81 -11.89 -12.70 2.36
C LEU A 81 -13.35 -12.81 1.91
N GLN A 82 -13.88 -11.74 1.37
CA GLN A 82 -15.08 -11.74 0.57
C GLN A 82 -14.75 -11.19 -0.82
N VAL A 83 -15.33 -11.78 -1.86
CA VAL A 83 -15.26 -11.27 -3.23
C VAL A 83 -16.66 -11.33 -3.81
N ASP A 84 -17.22 -10.17 -4.15
CA ASP A 84 -18.58 -10.08 -4.68
C ASP A 84 -18.69 -10.77 -6.05
N SER A 85 -17.71 -10.57 -6.92
CA SER A 85 -17.66 -11.29 -8.19
C SER A 85 -16.24 -11.48 -8.74
N VAL A 86 -16.02 -12.64 -9.36
CA VAL A 86 -14.85 -12.96 -10.19
C VAL A 86 -15.35 -13.32 -11.58
N GLU A 87 -14.87 -12.62 -12.60
CA GLU A 87 -15.16 -12.90 -14.01
C GLU A 87 -13.87 -13.29 -14.73
N VAL A 88 -13.84 -14.51 -15.27
CA VAL A 88 -12.73 -15.05 -16.05
C VAL A 88 -13.15 -15.06 -17.51
N LEU A 89 -12.52 -14.23 -18.33
CA LEU A 89 -12.66 -14.24 -19.78
C LEU A 89 -11.57 -15.13 -20.38
N LEU A 90 -11.98 -16.05 -21.26
CA LEU A 90 -11.06 -17.00 -21.89
C LEU A 90 -10.77 -16.60 -23.34
N ASP A 91 -9.52 -16.76 -23.77
CA ASP A 91 -9.13 -16.52 -25.16
C ASP A 91 -9.76 -17.61 -26.05
N ARG A 92 -10.70 -17.17 -26.90
CA ARG A 92 -11.45 -18.04 -27.80
C ARG A 92 -10.57 -18.80 -28.78
N ASP A 93 -9.54 -18.15 -29.30
CA ASP A 93 -8.66 -18.74 -30.31
C ASP A 93 -7.66 -19.70 -29.66
N ALA A 94 -7.21 -19.43 -28.43
CA ALA A 94 -6.45 -20.38 -27.63
C ALA A 94 -7.27 -21.63 -27.30
N LEU A 95 -8.53 -21.46 -26.87
CA LEU A 95 -9.42 -22.60 -26.58
C LEU A 95 -9.67 -23.47 -27.81
N ARG A 96 -9.79 -22.88 -29.02
CA ARG A 96 -9.86 -23.63 -30.28
C ARG A 96 -8.61 -24.45 -30.58
N ARG A 97 -7.44 -24.01 -30.10
CA ARG A 97 -6.17 -24.73 -30.18
C ARG A 97 -5.97 -25.73 -29.03
N GLY A 98 -6.96 -25.89 -28.15
CA GLY A 98 -6.87 -26.77 -26.97
C GLY A 98 -6.02 -26.21 -25.84
N GLN A 99 -5.76 -24.90 -25.83
CA GLN A 99 -5.01 -24.20 -24.79
C GLN A 99 -5.98 -23.43 -23.88
N ILE A 100 -5.75 -23.48 -22.56
CA ILE A 100 -6.49 -22.65 -21.60
C ILE A 100 -5.65 -21.39 -21.35
N VAL A 101 -6.07 -20.28 -21.95
CA VAL A 101 -5.47 -18.96 -21.73
C VAL A 101 -6.56 -18.05 -21.18
N ILE A 102 -6.29 -17.45 -20.03
CA ILE A 102 -7.15 -16.45 -19.40
C ILE A 102 -6.78 -15.10 -20.01
N ASP A 103 -7.70 -14.54 -20.78
CA ASP A 103 -7.52 -13.24 -21.43
C ASP A 103 -7.67 -12.11 -20.41
N THR A 104 -8.65 -12.20 -19.52
CA THR A 104 -8.85 -11.23 -18.44
C THR A 104 -9.44 -11.90 -17.21
N LEU A 105 -8.84 -11.62 -16.05
CA LEU A 105 -9.40 -11.95 -14.74
C LEU A 105 -9.91 -10.66 -14.09
N ALA A 106 -11.21 -10.42 -14.14
CA ALA A 106 -11.83 -9.31 -13.46
C ALA A 106 -12.30 -9.73 -12.06
N VAL A 107 -11.91 -8.98 -11.03
CA VAL A 107 -12.27 -9.21 -9.63
C VAL A 107 -12.94 -7.94 -9.11
N SER A 108 -14.08 -8.06 -8.45
CA SER A 108 -14.81 -6.90 -7.93
C SER A 108 -15.36 -7.14 -6.54
N GLY A 109 -15.39 -6.07 -5.74
CA GLY A 109 -15.92 -6.11 -4.36
C GLY A 109 -15.08 -7.03 -3.49
N VAL A 110 -13.76 -6.88 -3.56
CA VAL A 110 -12.83 -7.64 -2.71
C VAL A 110 -12.84 -7.00 -1.33
N GLU A 111 -13.19 -7.72 -0.28
CA GLU A 111 -13.06 -7.26 1.10
C GLU A 111 -12.12 -8.23 1.83
N LEU A 112 -10.92 -7.76 2.18
CA LEU A 112 -9.91 -8.53 2.90
C LEU A 112 -9.81 -7.99 4.33
N HIS A 113 -10.06 -8.85 5.30
CA HIS A 113 -9.96 -8.54 6.73
C HIS A 113 -8.67 -9.13 7.29
N LEU A 114 -7.67 -8.28 7.45
CA LEU A 114 -6.41 -8.62 8.09
C LEU A 114 -6.51 -8.35 9.59
N GLN A 115 -6.28 -9.39 10.37
CA GLN A 115 -6.22 -9.29 11.82
C GLN A 115 -4.89 -9.86 12.29
N ARG A 116 -4.16 -9.09 13.09
CA ARG A 116 -2.98 -9.60 13.79
C ARG A 116 -3.45 -10.48 14.94
N LEU A 117 -2.88 -11.68 15.08
CA LEU A 117 -3.19 -12.61 16.15
C LEU A 117 -2.32 -12.33 17.37
N ALA A 118 -2.67 -12.91 18.52
CA ALA A 118 -1.96 -12.70 19.79
C ALA A 118 -0.49 -13.17 19.76
N ASP A 119 -0.13 -14.08 18.85
CA ASP A 119 1.24 -14.54 18.61
C ASP A 119 2.03 -13.62 17.66
N GLY A 120 1.41 -12.53 17.20
CA GLY A 120 1.97 -11.55 16.29
C GLY A 120 1.87 -11.89 14.81
N SER A 121 1.37 -13.09 14.45
CA SER A 121 1.12 -13.52 13.06
C SER A 121 -0.16 -12.89 12.49
N TRP A 122 -0.37 -12.96 11.18
CA TRP A 122 -1.62 -12.55 10.55
C TRP A 122 -2.58 -13.73 10.39
N ASN A 123 -3.88 -13.47 10.53
CA ASN A 123 -4.95 -14.44 10.28
C ASN A 123 -4.96 -15.06 8.87
N VAL A 124 -4.15 -14.54 7.93
CA VAL A 124 -4.01 -15.04 6.55
C VAL A 124 -2.70 -15.81 6.29
N ASP A 125 -1.75 -15.80 7.23
CA ASP A 125 -0.41 -16.37 7.02
C ASP A 125 -0.44 -17.87 6.68
N HIS A 126 -1.47 -18.58 7.13
CA HIS A 126 -1.62 -20.01 6.93
C HIS A 126 -2.32 -20.39 5.61
N TRP A 127 -2.89 -19.44 4.87
CA TRP A 127 -3.68 -19.74 3.67
C TRP A 127 -2.88 -20.45 2.58
N LEU A 128 -1.61 -20.03 2.41
CA LEU A 128 -0.74 -20.46 1.33
C LEU A 128 0.35 -21.43 1.78
N GLN A 129 0.27 -21.96 3.01
CA GLN A 129 1.23 -22.98 3.43
C GLN A 129 1.15 -24.15 2.44
N PRO A 130 2.24 -24.46 1.70
CA PRO A 130 2.22 -25.46 0.66
C PRO A 130 1.74 -26.77 1.27
N ARG A 131 0.52 -27.16 0.93
CA ARG A 131 0.03 -28.48 1.29
C ARG A 131 0.96 -29.41 0.53
N ARG A 132 1.90 -30.06 1.24
CA ARG A 132 2.96 -30.92 0.65
C ARG A 132 2.35 -31.69 -0.52
N ALA A 133 2.63 -31.22 -1.74
CA ALA A 133 2.02 -31.81 -2.91
C ALA A 133 2.50 -33.25 -2.94
N ALA A 134 1.58 -34.21 -3.02
CA ALA A 134 1.94 -35.59 -3.31
C ALA A 134 2.82 -35.56 -4.56
N ALA A 135 3.99 -36.24 -4.52
CA ALA A 135 5.07 -36.13 -5.48
C ALA A 135 4.63 -36.45 -6.93
N GLY A 136 4.02 -35.47 -7.60
CA GLY A 136 3.53 -35.53 -8.96
C GLY A 136 3.79 -34.19 -9.64
N THR A 137 3.95 -34.23 -10.96
CA THR A 137 4.16 -33.02 -11.76
C THR A 137 3.02 -32.05 -11.50
N PRO A 138 3.29 -30.83 -11.00
CA PRO A 138 2.24 -29.86 -10.77
C PRO A 138 1.55 -29.55 -12.11
N PRO A 139 0.21 -29.42 -12.12
CA PRO A 139 -0.48 -29.00 -13.33
C PRO A 139 0.06 -27.62 -13.75
N ALA A 140 0.35 -27.47 -15.06
CA ALA A 140 0.73 -26.18 -15.59
C ALA A 140 -0.40 -25.17 -15.34
N LEU A 141 -0.06 -24.01 -14.77
CA LEU A 141 -1.02 -22.92 -14.59
C LEU A 141 -1.42 -22.37 -15.96
N PRO A 142 -2.69 -21.96 -16.15
CA PRO A 142 -3.10 -21.31 -17.37
C PRO A 142 -2.39 -19.96 -17.51
N ALA A 143 -1.96 -19.61 -18.72
CA ALA A 143 -1.40 -18.28 -18.99
C ALA A 143 -2.46 -17.20 -18.73
N LEU A 144 -2.06 -16.12 -18.07
CA LEU A 144 -2.92 -15.01 -17.66
C LEU A 144 -2.41 -13.72 -18.31
N ARG A 145 -3.25 -13.04 -19.09
CA ARG A 145 -2.86 -11.82 -19.83
C ARG A 145 -3.16 -10.52 -19.09
N ALA A 146 -4.29 -10.43 -18.40
CA ALA A 146 -4.70 -9.21 -17.71
C ALA A 146 -5.48 -9.50 -16.42
N VAL A 147 -5.34 -8.63 -15.44
CA VAL A 147 -6.16 -8.64 -14.21
C VAL A 147 -6.77 -7.25 -13.98
N ASP A 148 -8.09 -7.18 -13.85
CA ASP A 148 -8.84 -5.95 -13.56
C ASP A 148 -9.50 -6.08 -12.19
N GLY A 149 -9.03 -5.33 -11.20
CA GLY A 149 -9.59 -5.26 -9.87
C GLY A 149 -10.40 -3.98 -9.67
N ARG A 150 -11.62 -4.09 -9.13
CA ARG A 150 -12.47 -2.93 -8.83
C ARG A 150 -13.03 -3.00 -7.42
N ALA A 151 -13.10 -1.86 -6.75
CA ALA A 151 -13.65 -1.74 -5.41
C ALA A 151 -13.05 -2.78 -4.45
N LEU A 152 -11.73 -2.78 -4.30
CA LEU A 152 -11.07 -3.59 -3.29
C LEU A 152 -11.05 -2.79 -1.98
N ARG A 153 -11.34 -3.45 -0.88
CA ARG A 153 -11.30 -2.90 0.47
C ARG A 153 -10.44 -3.82 1.30
N LEU A 154 -9.44 -3.23 1.91
CA LEU A 154 -8.55 -3.86 2.85
C LEU A 154 -8.84 -3.24 4.22
N ARG A 155 -9.36 -4.05 5.12
CA ARG A 155 -9.57 -3.67 6.51
C ARG A 155 -8.47 -4.31 7.34
N ILE A 156 -7.69 -3.48 8.02
CA ILE A 156 -6.64 -3.92 8.93
C ILE A 156 -7.09 -3.62 10.35
N ASP A 157 -7.49 -4.67 11.06
CA ASP A 157 -7.78 -4.61 12.49
C ASP A 157 -6.49 -4.92 13.25
N ALA A 158 -5.90 -3.89 13.86
CA ALA A 158 -4.71 -4.07 14.69
C ALA A 158 -5.06 -4.65 16.07
N VAL A 159 -4.15 -5.44 16.60
CA VAL A 159 -4.12 -5.83 18.02
C VAL A 159 -3.11 -4.89 18.71
N ASP A 160 -3.36 -4.56 19.98
CA ASP A 160 -2.54 -3.68 20.84
C ASP A 160 -2.79 -2.16 20.72
N GLY A 161 -4.04 -1.71 20.72
CA GLY A 161 -4.38 -0.29 20.90
C GLY A 161 -4.05 0.63 19.72
N VAL A 162 -3.51 0.07 18.64
CA VAL A 162 -3.40 0.75 17.34
C VAL A 162 -4.79 0.79 16.69
N PRO A 163 -5.23 1.94 16.18
CA PRO A 163 -6.53 2.07 15.54
C PRO A 163 -6.62 1.29 14.23
N ALA A 164 -7.82 0.83 13.91
CA ALA A 164 -8.10 0.15 12.66
C ALA A 164 -7.85 1.10 11.47
N VAL A 165 -7.21 0.57 10.44
CA VAL A 165 -6.95 1.28 9.18
C VAL A 165 -7.78 0.62 8.08
N GLU A 166 -8.55 1.42 7.36
CA GLU A 166 -9.32 0.98 6.20
C GLU A 166 -8.68 1.55 4.93
N VAL A 167 -8.23 0.67 4.04
CA VAL A 167 -7.68 1.04 2.73
C VAL A 167 -8.70 0.60 1.67
N ALA A 168 -9.38 1.55 1.05
CA ALA A 168 -10.29 1.33 -0.05
C ALA A 168 -9.60 1.61 -1.38
N ILE A 169 -9.24 0.58 -2.12
CA ILE A 169 -8.70 0.69 -3.48
C ILE A 169 -9.87 0.78 -4.46
N ALA A 170 -10.07 1.97 -5.04
CA ALA A 170 -11.17 2.23 -5.97
C ALA A 170 -10.99 1.40 -7.25
N THR A 171 -9.79 1.43 -7.82
CA THR A 171 -9.45 0.67 -9.03
C THR A 171 -8.02 0.12 -8.96
N LEU A 172 -7.85 -1.10 -9.45
CA LEU A 172 -6.58 -1.81 -9.54
C LEU A 172 -6.50 -2.38 -10.96
N THR A 173 -5.73 -1.78 -11.84
CA THR A 173 -5.55 -2.28 -13.21
C THR A 173 -4.16 -2.88 -13.35
N LEU A 174 -4.08 -4.19 -13.61
CA LEU A 174 -2.85 -4.88 -13.92
C LEU A 174 -2.87 -5.29 -15.39
N SER A 175 -2.04 -4.63 -16.19
CA SER A 175 -1.87 -4.94 -17.61
C SER A 175 -0.50 -5.59 -17.85
N ALA A 176 -0.48 -6.78 -18.43
CA ALA A 176 0.75 -7.42 -18.89
C ALA A 176 0.78 -7.51 -20.41
N ALA A 177 1.99 -7.46 -20.99
CA ALA A 177 2.17 -7.45 -22.44
C ALA A 177 1.96 -8.84 -23.08
N VAL A 178 2.29 -9.92 -22.37
CA VAL A 178 2.23 -11.30 -22.90
C VAL A 178 1.86 -12.32 -21.81
N ASP A 179 2.52 -12.24 -20.65
CA ASP A 179 2.26 -13.05 -19.46
C ASP A 179 2.42 -12.17 -18.21
N VAL A 180 1.43 -12.16 -17.31
CA VAL A 180 1.53 -11.47 -16.02
C VAL A 180 2.77 -11.90 -15.24
N LEU A 181 3.25 -13.12 -15.49
CA LEU A 181 4.45 -13.67 -14.89
C LEU A 181 5.76 -13.20 -15.52
N ASP A 182 5.77 -12.63 -16.72
CA ASP A 182 7.01 -12.12 -17.35
C ASP A 182 7.23 -10.63 -17.04
N GLY A 183 6.16 -9.92 -16.69
CA GLY A 183 6.20 -8.50 -16.33
C GLY A 183 5.01 -7.72 -16.87
N GLY A 184 4.83 -6.50 -16.37
CA GLY A 184 3.71 -5.64 -16.74
C GLY A 184 3.74 -4.28 -16.05
N ALA A 185 2.67 -3.53 -16.28
CA ALA A 185 2.37 -2.29 -15.58
C ALA A 185 1.16 -2.51 -14.65
N LEU A 186 1.30 -2.07 -13.41
CA LEU A 186 0.26 -2.05 -12.39
C LEU A 186 -0.08 -0.60 -12.08
N VAL A 187 -1.35 -0.23 -12.26
CA VAL A 187 -1.89 1.06 -11.86
C VAL A 187 -2.91 0.86 -10.74
N VAL A 188 -2.76 1.59 -9.64
CA VAL A 188 -3.59 1.48 -8.43
C VAL A 188 -4.09 2.86 -8.04
N ASP A 189 -5.40 3.05 -7.98
CA ASP A 189 -6.03 4.22 -7.37
C ASP A 189 -6.58 3.81 -6.00
N ALA A 190 -5.92 4.27 -4.95
CA ALA A 190 -6.19 3.93 -3.57
C ALA A 190 -6.69 5.13 -2.77
N GLU A 191 -7.74 4.90 -1.99
CA GLU A 191 -8.28 5.80 -0.98
C GLU A 191 -8.02 5.18 0.39
N VAL A 192 -7.19 5.83 1.22
CA VAL A 192 -6.85 5.36 2.57
C VAL A 192 -7.64 6.19 3.58
N ARG A 193 -8.36 5.51 4.47
CA ARG A 193 -9.09 6.10 5.58
C ARG A 193 -8.61 5.50 6.91
N SER A 194 -8.19 6.36 7.83
CA SER A 194 -7.87 5.96 9.20
C SER A 194 -8.86 6.57 10.19
N ALA A 195 -9.29 5.80 11.19
CA ALA A 195 -10.21 6.27 12.22
C ALA A 195 -9.50 7.07 13.34
N ALA A 196 -8.23 6.75 13.63
CA ALA A 196 -7.40 7.54 14.54
C ALA A 196 -5.92 7.47 14.09
N PRO A 197 -5.20 8.60 13.98
CA PRO A 197 -5.79 9.91 13.70
C PRO A 197 -6.80 9.82 12.53
N GLN A 198 -7.82 10.68 12.53
CA GLN A 198 -8.77 10.74 11.42
C GLN A 198 -8.02 11.24 10.18
N ALA A 199 -7.72 10.35 9.25
CA ALA A 199 -6.99 10.67 8.04
C ALA A 199 -7.74 10.14 6.82
N HIS A 200 -7.69 10.90 5.74
CA HIS A 200 -8.23 10.53 4.45
C HIS A 200 -7.20 10.93 3.39
N ALA A 201 -6.60 9.94 2.73
CA ALA A 201 -5.65 10.16 1.66
C ALA A 201 -6.13 9.47 0.39
N ARG A 202 -5.79 10.04 -0.76
CA ARG A 202 -5.92 9.41 -2.07
C ARG A 202 -4.55 9.34 -2.70
N ALA A 203 -4.22 8.20 -3.28
CA ALA A 203 -2.97 7.98 -3.96
C ALA A 203 -3.19 7.18 -5.26
N GLU A 204 -2.56 7.63 -6.33
CA GLU A 204 -2.39 6.91 -7.57
C GLU A 204 -0.97 6.33 -7.60
N MET A 205 -0.86 5.03 -7.84
CA MET A 205 0.41 4.31 -7.90
C MET A 205 0.54 3.64 -9.26
N ALA A 206 1.63 3.92 -9.97
CA ALA A 206 2.03 3.22 -11.18
C ALA A 206 3.32 2.42 -10.89
N VAL A 207 3.32 1.14 -11.25
CA VAL A 207 4.42 0.21 -11.01
C VAL A 207 4.73 -0.57 -12.28
N ASP A 208 5.92 -0.38 -12.84
CA ASP A 208 6.46 -1.26 -13.87
C ASP A 208 7.22 -2.38 -13.18
N TYR A 209 6.89 -3.63 -13.50
CA TYR A 209 7.51 -4.80 -12.90
C TYR A 209 7.86 -5.88 -13.91
N ARG A 210 8.82 -6.74 -13.56
CA ARG A 210 9.18 -7.97 -14.26
C ARG A 210 9.50 -9.07 -13.27
N ILE A 211 9.41 -10.33 -13.66
CA ILE A 211 9.82 -11.44 -12.79
C ILE A 211 10.92 -12.22 -13.50
N ASP A 212 12.10 -12.23 -12.90
CA ASP A 212 13.27 -12.94 -13.43
C ASP A 212 13.82 -13.90 -12.39
N ASP A 213 14.02 -15.15 -12.78
CA ASP A 213 14.52 -16.22 -11.90
C ASP A 213 13.73 -16.37 -10.58
N GLY A 214 12.42 -16.10 -10.64
CA GLY A 214 11.52 -16.15 -9.48
C GLY A 214 11.64 -14.96 -8.52
N ALA A 215 12.41 -13.93 -8.88
CA ALA A 215 12.46 -12.66 -8.17
C ALA A 215 11.59 -11.62 -8.88
N LEU A 216 10.76 -10.90 -8.12
CA LEU A 216 10.00 -9.76 -8.64
C LEU A 216 10.91 -8.54 -8.67
N TRP A 217 11.04 -7.92 -9.82
CA TRP A 217 11.73 -6.64 -10.00
C TRP A 217 10.69 -5.56 -10.25
N VAL A 218 10.79 -4.44 -9.53
CA VAL A 218 10.03 -3.22 -9.80
C VAL A 218 11.00 -2.22 -10.40
N ASP A 219 10.88 -2.02 -11.70
CA ASP A 219 11.77 -1.16 -12.48
C ASP A 219 11.48 0.31 -12.20
N VAL A 220 10.20 0.68 -12.14
CA VAL A 220 9.73 2.03 -11.81
C VAL A 220 8.55 1.94 -10.86
N LEU A 221 8.62 2.68 -9.77
CA LEU A 221 7.52 2.96 -8.87
C LEU A 221 7.28 4.47 -8.91
N THR A 222 6.06 4.88 -9.21
CA THR A 222 5.59 6.27 -9.09
C THR A 222 4.33 6.25 -8.26
N LEU A 223 4.34 6.96 -7.14
CA LEU A 223 3.19 7.14 -6.27
C LEU A 223 2.95 8.63 -6.16
N GLU A 224 1.77 9.08 -6.57
CA GLU A 224 1.32 10.46 -6.46
C GLU A 224 0.06 10.49 -5.61
N GLY A 225 -0.08 11.44 -4.70
CA GLY A 225 -1.24 11.49 -3.82
C GLY A 225 -1.45 12.82 -3.13
N GLY A 226 -2.59 12.92 -2.48
CA GLY A 226 -3.01 14.06 -1.67
C GLY A 226 -4.05 13.61 -0.64
N GLY A 227 -4.45 14.49 0.26
CA GLY A 227 -5.34 14.10 1.35
C GLY A 227 -5.54 15.14 2.41
N GLU A 228 -6.28 14.76 3.45
CA GLU A 228 -6.52 15.54 4.66
C GLU A 228 -6.24 14.65 5.87
N ALA A 229 -5.50 15.18 6.84
CA ALA A 229 -5.22 14.54 8.11
C ALA A 229 -5.62 15.45 9.26
N ARG A 230 -6.33 14.90 10.23
CA ARG A 230 -6.63 15.54 11.51
C ARG A 230 -5.70 14.96 12.55
N LEU A 231 -4.70 15.74 12.91
CA LEU A 231 -3.65 15.33 13.84
C LEU A 231 -3.89 16.00 15.19
N ALA A 232 -3.85 15.21 16.26
CA ALA A 232 -3.79 15.73 17.61
C ALA A 232 -2.43 15.33 18.19
N ALA A 233 -1.68 16.31 18.71
CA ALA A 233 -0.35 16.05 19.30
C ALA A 233 -0.42 15.16 20.56
N SER A 234 -1.56 15.18 21.25
CA SER A 234 -1.91 14.32 22.37
C SER A 234 -3.43 14.13 22.42
N PRO A 235 -3.96 13.17 23.20
CA PRO A 235 -5.41 12.96 23.33
C PRO A 235 -6.20 14.20 23.76
N ASP A 236 -5.55 15.12 24.50
CA ASP A 236 -6.16 16.34 25.02
C ASP A 236 -5.79 17.59 24.20
N ALA A 237 -4.89 17.48 23.22
CA ALA A 237 -4.50 18.59 22.37
C ALA A 237 -5.61 18.97 21.37
N PRO A 238 -5.73 20.26 21.01
CA PRO A 238 -6.62 20.65 19.93
C PRO A 238 -6.24 19.91 18.63
N VAL A 239 -7.26 19.45 17.91
CA VAL A 239 -7.08 18.78 16.63
C VAL A 239 -6.67 19.81 15.59
N GLU A 240 -5.47 19.64 15.02
CA GLU A 240 -5.01 20.42 13.89
C GLU A 240 -5.43 19.75 12.58
N HIS A 241 -5.93 20.57 11.66
CA HIS A 241 -6.29 20.15 10.32
C HIS A 241 -5.12 20.41 9.38
N TRP A 242 -4.58 19.33 8.82
CA TRP A 242 -3.50 19.34 7.84
C TRP A 242 -4.02 18.83 6.51
N GLN A 243 -3.72 19.54 5.43
CA GLN A 243 -4.02 19.16 4.06
C GLN A 243 -2.72 18.78 3.36
N VAL A 244 -2.68 17.58 2.79
CA VAL A 244 -1.63 17.10 1.90
C VAL A 244 -2.02 17.51 0.48
N HIS A 245 -1.34 18.52 -0.06
CA HIS A 245 -1.57 19.00 -1.43
C HIS A 245 -0.94 18.07 -2.46
N GLU A 246 0.24 17.56 -2.12
CA GLU A 246 1.06 16.76 -3.02
C GLU A 246 1.94 15.84 -2.19
N ALA A 247 1.95 14.56 -2.53
CA ALA A 247 2.86 13.55 -2.02
C ALA A 247 3.34 12.75 -3.22
N THR A 248 4.63 12.83 -3.55
CA THR A 248 5.23 12.03 -4.60
C THR A 248 6.27 11.09 -4.01
N LEU A 249 6.31 9.86 -4.51
CA LEU A 249 7.37 8.90 -4.26
C LEU A 249 7.73 8.25 -5.58
N GLU A 250 8.97 8.46 -6.01
CA GLU A 250 9.55 7.84 -7.19
C GLU A 250 10.64 6.88 -6.74
N GLY A 251 10.67 5.66 -7.28
CA GLY A 251 11.71 4.69 -6.98
C GLY A 251 12.05 3.81 -8.16
N ARG A 252 13.29 3.34 -8.24
CA ARG A 252 13.75 2.43 -9.30
C ARG A 252 14.56 1.25 -8.78
N GLY A 253 14.42 0.12 -9.47
CA GLY A 253 15.32 -1.03 -9.36
C GLY A 253 15.05 -2.01 -8.23
N TRP A 254 13.89 -1.95 -7.57
CA TRP A 254 13.61 -2.79 -6.41
C TRP A 254 13.56 -4.27 -6.79
N GLN A 255 14.25 -5.13 -6.04
CA GLN A 255 14.22 -6.56 -6.23
C GLN A 255 13.64 -7.24 -4.98
N PHE A 256 12.62 -8.06 -5.13
CA PHE A 256 12.00 -8.83 -4.06
C PHE A 256 12.32 -10.32 -4.28
N ALA A 257 13.14 -10.90 -3.40
CA ALA A 257 13.55 -12.29 -3.48
C ALA A 257 13.69 -12.90 -2.08
N GLY A 258 13.13 -14.11 -1.87
CA GLY A 258 13.35 -14.88 -0.64
C GLY A 258 12.92 -14.17 0.64
N GLY A 259 11.90 -13.31 0.59
CA GLY A 259 11.42 -12.54 1.75
C GLY A 259 12.23 -11.28 2.08
N GLY A 260 13.22 -10.92 1.26
CA GLY A 260 13.97 -9.68 1.39
C GLY A 260 13.77 -8.74 0.19
N VAL A 261 14.00 -7.44 0.42
CA VAL A 261 14.02 -6.40 -0.62
C VAL A 261 15.47 -5.99 -0.85
N ARG A 262 15.96 -6.16 -2.08
CA ARG A 262 17.30 -5.77 -2.52
C ARG A 262 17.20 -4.54 -3.42
N ALA A 263 18.04 -3.55 -3.10
CA ALA A 263 18.41 -2.42 -3.94
C ALA A 263 17.23 -1.62 -4.53
N ALA A 264 16.87 -0.48 -3.93
CA ALA A 264 16.44 0.65 -4.76
C ALA A 264 17.72 1.34 -5.25
N GLU A 265 17.89 1.53 -6.56
CA GLU A 265 19.01 2.32 -7.10
C GLU A 265 18.89 3.77 -6.64
N HIS A 266 17.67 4.28 -6.68
CA HIS A 266 17.31 5.62 -6.27
C HIS A 266 15.84 5.63 -5.82
N ALA A 267 15.56 6.35 -4.74
CA ALA A 267 14.20 6.67 -4.33
C ALA A 267 14.10 8.15 -3.93
N ALA A 268 13.19 8.90 -4.54
CA ALA A 268 12.93 10.29 -4.21
C ALA A 268 11.51 10.44 -3.67
N ALA A 269 11.33 11.32 -2.69
CA ALA A 269 10.01 11.65 -2.16
C ALA A 269 9.86 13.16 -2.03
N ALA A 270 8.67 13.67 -2.32
CA ALA A 270 8.27 15.03 -1.99
C ALA A 270 6.92 15.02 -1.27
N LEU A 271 6.75 15.94 -0.33
CA LEU A 271 5.52 16.11 0.43
C LEU A 271 5.26 17.60 0.62
N HIS A 272 4.05 18.05 0.32
CA HIS A 272 3.61 19.42 0.54
C HIS A 272 2.36 19.41 1.42
N LEU A 273 2.50 19.94 2.62
CA LEU A 273 1.47 20.01 3.65
C LEU A 273 1.10 21.46 3.92
N SER A 274 -0.16 21.72 4.26
CA SER A 274 -0.57 22.99 4.88
C SER A 274 -1.54 22.76 6.03
N GLY A 275 -1.36 23.45 7.15
CA GLY A 275 -2.21 23.33 8.32
C GLY A 275 -1.93 24.44 9.33
N ALA A 276 -2.93 24.83 10.11
CA ALA A 276 -2.80 25.87 11.14
C ALA A 276 -2.14 27.19 10.66
N GLY A 277 -2.40 27.57 9.40
CA GLY A 277 -1.83 28.79 8.79
C GLY A 277 -0.36 28.66 8.35
N ARG A 278 0.18 27.45 8.28
CA ARG A 278 1.57 27.14 7.90
C ARG A 278 1.61 26.22 6.69
N GLN A 279 2.72 26.24 5.98
CA GLN A 279 3.08 25.34 4.90
C GLN A 279 4.39 24.62 5.23
N LEU A 280 4.39 23.30 5.07
CA LEU A 280 5.57 22.46 5.23
C LEU A 280 5.82 21.74 3.91
N ARG A 281 7.01 21.92 3.35
CA ARG A 281 7.50 21.17 2.19
C ARG A 281 8.65 20.29 2.60
N LEU A 282 8.51 18.99 2.39
CA LEU A 282 9.58 18.02 2.56
C LEU A 282 9.98 17.50 1.19
N ARG A 283 11.28 17.36 0.94
CA ARG A 283 11.82 16.69 -0.24
C ARG A 283 12.98 15.84 0.23
N GLY A 284 13.16 14.65 -0.32
CA GLY A 284 14.32 13.84 0.00
C GLY A 284 14.61 12.87 -1.11
N ALA A 285 15.84 12.38 -1.12
CA ALA A 285 16.21 11.24 -1.94
C ALA A 285 17.13 10.31 -1.17
N LEU A 286 17.02 9.03 -1.48
CA LEU A 286 17.83 7.94 -0.97
C LEU A 286 18.57 7.33 -2.15
N ASP A 287 19.89 7.27 -2.02
CA ASP A 287 20.79 6.64 -2.96
C ASP A 287 21.20 5.27 -2.39
N ALA A 288 20.89 4.21 -3.15
CA ALA A 288 21.22 2.82 -2.88
C ALA A 288 20.81 2.29 -1.49
N PHE A 289 19.76 1.46 -1.43
CA PHE A 289 19.36 0.74 -0.23
C PHE A 289 19.30 -0.77 -0.46
N ALA A 290 20.11 -1.57 0.23
CA ALA A 290 20.05 -3.02 0.15
C ALA A 290 19.68 -3.64 1.49
N TRP A 291 18.44 -4.12 1.68
CA TRP A 291 17.99 -4.73 2.94
C TRP A 291 18.61 -6.14 3.13
N SER A 292 19.86 -6.17 3.56
CA SER A 292 20.59 -7.36 4.02
C SER A 292 21.06 -7.14 5.46
N ALA A 293 21.71 -8.13 6.07
CA ALA A 293 22.33 -7.96 7.38
C ALA A 293 23.34 -6.79 7.42
N ASP A 294 23.86 -6.37 6.26
CA ASP A 294 24.87 -5.31 6.10
C ASP A 294 24.32 -4.13 5.27
N TRP A 295 23.06 -3.78 5.47
CA TRP A 295 22.45 -2.71 4.70
C TRP A 295 23.13 -1.36 4.96
N ARG A 296 23.32 -0.59 3.90
CA ARG A 296 23.76 0.81 3.97
C ARG A 296 22.78 1.65 3.20
N LEU A 297 22.51 2.84 3.70
CA LEU A 297 21.65 3.82 3.07
C LEU A 297 22.35 5.17 3.16
N SER A 298 22.38 5.87 2.04
CA SER A 298 22.79 7.27 1.96
C SER A 298 21.68 8.07 1.32
N GLY A 299 21.60 9.36 1.63
CA GLY A 299 20.59 10.21 1.01
C GLY A 299 20.62 11.63 1.55
N TRP A 300 19.60 12.38 1.21
CA TRP A 300 19.37 13.72 1.73
C TRP A 300 17.88 13.97 1.96
N LEU A 301 17.59 14.89 2.88
CA LEU A 301 16.26 15.36 3.25
C LEU A 301 16.32 16.88 3.36
N ALA A 302 15.54 17.58 2.56
CA ALA A 302 15.26 19.00 2.69
C ALA A 302 13.87 19.23 3.30
N ALA A 303 13.76 20.18 4.20
CA ALA A 303 12.51 20.64 4.79
C ALA A 303 12.42 22.17 4.72
N GLU A 304 11.27 22.70 4.34
CA GLU A 304 10.97 24.13 4.33
C GLU A 304 9.65 24.35 5.07
N LEU A 305 9.69 25.19 6.10
CA LEU A 305 8.54 25.67 6.87
C LEU A 305 8.45 27.18 6.68
N ASP A 306 7.26 27.71 6.44
CA ASP A 306 7.04 29.13 6.17
C ASP A 306 6.92 30.02 7.43
N ALA A 307 6.39 29.47 8.51
CA ALA A 307 6.15 30.19 9.76
C ALA A 307 6.34 29.28 11.00
N PRO A 308 7.47 29.42 11.73
CA PRO A 308 8.62 30.26 11.42
C PRO A 308 9.33 29.83 10.11
N ALA A 309 10.00 30.78 9.46
CA ALA A 309 10.74 30.54 8.23
C ALA A 309 11.97 29.67 8.51
N ILE A 310 11.85 28.36 8.29
CA ILE A 310 12.91 27.39 8.52
C ILE A 310 13.20 26.66 7.21
N THR A 311 14.47 26.61 6.83
CA THR A 311 14.97 25.75 5.75
C THR A 311 16.02 24.82 6.34
N LEU A 312 15.86 23.52 6.14
CA LEU A 312 16.80 22.50 6.58
C LEU A 312 17.17 21.66 5.37
N HIS A 313 18.43 21.28 5.28
CA HIS A 313 18.97 20.29 4.38
C HIS A 313 19.81 19.35 5.22
N SER A 314 19.46 18.07 5.25
CA SER A 314 20.17 17.06 6.01
C SER A 314 20.64 15.94 5.11
N THR A 315 21.91 15.57 5.21
CA THR A 315 22.39 14.31 4.63
C THR A 315 22.09 13.19 5.61
N VAL A 316 21.73 12.01 5.09
CA VAL A 316 21.47 10.83 5.90
C VAL A 316 22.45 9.74 5.52
N ALA A 317 23.06 9.11 6.51
CA ALA A 317 23.81 7.87 6.39
C ALA A 317 23.29 6.89 7.43
N ALA A 318 23.02 5.65 7.03
CA ALA A 318 22.47 4.66 7.94
C ALA A 318 23.05 3.27 7.70
N VAL A 319 23.15 2.54 8.81
CA VAL A 319 23.57 1.15 8.94
C VAL A 319 22.60 0.45 9.91
N PRO A 320 22.60 -0.89 10.03
CA PRO A 320 21.69 -1.56 10.95
C PRO A 320 21.83 -1.00 12.37
N GLY A 321 20.72 -0.52 12.94
CA GLY A 321 20.64 0.00 14.30
C GLY A 321 21.15 1.44 14.52
N ARG A 322 21.74 2.09 13.50
CA ARG A 322 22.31 3.43 13.64
C ARG A 322 22.08 4.30 12.40
N PHE A 323 21.68 5.54 12.63
CA PHE A 323 21.51 6.56 11.59
C PHE A 323 22.26 7.81 12.03
N GLU A 324 22.85 8.53 11.09
CA GLU A 324 23.48 9.81 11.37
C GLU A 324 23.36 10.74 10.17
N GLY A 325 23.49 12.03 10.45
CA GLY A 325 23.38 13.04 9.42
C GLY A 325 24.05 14.34 9.82
N GLN A 326 24.35 15.15 8.82
CA GLN A 326 24.67 16.57 8.98
C GLN A 326 23.42 17.36 8.62
N VAL A 327 23.24 18.52 9.24
CA VAL A 327 22.15 19.46 8.97
C VAL A 327 22.78 20.80 8.64
N ASP A 328 22.33 21.42 7.56
CA ASP A 328 22.65 22.79 7.19
C ASP A 328 21.36 23.50 6.77
N GLY A 329 21.26 24.80 7.00
CA GLY A 329 20.00 25.49 6.75
C GLY A 329 19.95 26.92 7.27
N ARG A 330 18.72 27.43 7.40
CA ARG A 330 18.44 28.72 8.02
C ARG A 330 17.19 28.65 8.89
N ALA A 331 17.16 29.42 9.97
CA ALA A 331 15.98 29.63 10.78
C ALA A 331 15.82 31.14 11.02
N GLU A 332 14.70 31.72 10.57
CA GLU A 332 14.45 33.17 10.61
C GLU A 332 15.60 34.01 10.01
N GLY A 333 16.18 33.50 8.91
CA GLY A 333 17.31 34.14 8.21
C GLY A 333 18.70 33.83 8.76
N SER A 334 18.81 33.38 10.02
CA SER A 334 20.06 32.98 10.67
C SER A 334 20.54 31.63 10.17
N ALA A 335 21.85 31.44 10.00
CA ALA A 335 22.38 30.15 9.59
C ALA A 335 22.17 29.11 10.70
N LEU A 336 21.81 27.89 10.29
CA LEU A 336 21.67 26.72 11.14
C LEU A 336 22.58 25.63 10.58
N ARG A 337 23.37 24.99 11.44
CA ARG A 337 24.25 23.89 11.07
C ARG A 337 24.41 22.89 12.20
N GLY A 338 24.80 21.65 11.92
CA GLY A 338 25.08 20.67 12.96
C GLY A 338 24.97 19.23 12.49
N GLY A 339 24.71 18.33 13.43
CA GLY A 339 24.54 16.93 13.13
C GLY A 339 23.57 16.25 14.08
N TRP A 340 23.07 15.11 13.63
CA TRP A 340 22.21 14.25 14.43
C TRP A 340 22.66 12.81 14.31
N ARG A 341 22.34 12.01 15.33
CA ARG A 341 22.59 10.57 15.35
C ARG A 341 21.47 9.85 16.08
N TYR A 342 20.90 8.83 15.46
CA TYR A 342 20.10 7.82 16.13
C TYR A 342 20.96 6.59 16.42
N ASP A 343 20.87 6.08 17.64
CA ASP A 343 21.49 4.83 18.09
C ASP A 343 20.47 4.05 18.92
N GLY A 344 19.93 2.97 18.36
CA GLY A 344 18.86 2.20 18.99
C GLY A 344 19.26 1.51 20.30
N GLU A 345 20.56 1.40 20.58
CA GLU A 345 21.08 0.84 21.83
C GLU A 345 21.15 1.88 22.96
N ARG A 346 20.99 3.18 22.64
CA ARG A 346 21.07 4.28 23.61
C ARG A 346 19.69 4.68 24.13
N LYS A 347 19.71 5.28 25.33
CA LYS A 347 18.56 5.94 25.96
C LYS A 347 18.99 7.32 26.46
N PRO A 348 18.51 8.42 25.85
CA PRO A 348 17.65 8.46 24.67
C PRO A 348 18.39 8.04 23.38
N PRO A 349 17.65 7.50 22.39
CA PRO A 349 18.25 6.99 21.16
C PRO A 349 18.70 8.09 20.19
N VAL A 350 18.10 9.28 20.24
CA VAL A 350 18.46 10.40 19.35
C VAL A 350 19.41 11.36 20.06
N GLN A 351 20.49 11.71 19.38
CA GLN A 351 21.45 12.73 19.77
C GLN A 351 21.46 13.86 18.74
N LEU A 352 21.39 15.09 19.19
CA LEU A 352 21.33 16.29 18.35
C LEU A 352 22.40 17.29 18.79
N ASP A 353 23.18 17.81 17.85
CA ASP A 353 24.12 18.91 18.10
C ASP A 353 23.93 19.95 17.00
N LEU A 354 23.34 21.10 17.35
CA LEU A 354 23.03 22.16 16.41
C LEU A 354 23.69 23.47 16.84
N ALA A 355 24.01 24.30 15.87
CA ALA A 355 24.45 25.67 16.03
C ALA A 355 23.55 26.59 15.19
N ILE A 356 23.04 27.65 15.80
CA ILE A 356 22.24 28.69 15.18
C ILE A 356 22.95 30.03 15.44
N ASP A 357 23.19 30.81 14.39
CA ASP A 357 23.95 32.06 14.53
C ASP A 357 23.23 33.10 15.39
N GLU A 358 21.92 33.27 15.20
CA GLU A 358 21.10 34.25 15.93
C GLU A 358 19.66 33.76 16.07
N VAL A 359 19.06 33.96 17.24
CA VAL A 359 17.66 33.64 17.54
C VAL A 359 16.99 34.85 18.16
N ASP A 360 15.92 35.33 17.53
CA ASP A 360 15.03 36.32 18.10
C ASP A 360 13.83 35.64 18.76
N GLY A 361 13.88 35.51 20.08
CA GLY A 361 12.85 34.82 20.84
C GLY A 361 11.50 35.53 20.89
N GLU A 362 11.40 36.80 20.48
CA GLU A 362 10.09 37.45 20.27
C GLU A 362 9.47 37.05 18.92
N ALA A 363 10.27 37.07 17.85
CA ALA A 363 9.84 36.60 16.53
C ALA A 363 9.36 35.13 16.61
N TRP A 364 10.14 34.27 17.27
CA TRP A 364 9.75 32.87 17.49
C TRP A 364 8.46 32.74 18.32
N ARG A 365 8.30 33.53 19.38
CA ARG A 365 7.08 33.52 20.20
C ARG A 365 5.84 33.93 19.40
N ALA A 366 5.98 34.84 18.44
CA ALA A 366 4.87 35.24 17.57
C ALA A 366 4.37 34.10 16.66
N HIS A 367 5.19 33.08 16.41
CA HIS A 367 4.84 31.90 15.63
C HIS A 367 4.39 30.69 16.46
N LEU A 368 4.57 30.73 17.79
CA LEU A 368 4.06 29.68 18.66
C LEU A 368 2.51 29.75 18.70
N PRO A 369 1.81 28.59 18.76
CA PRO A 369 0.36 28.58 18.92
C PRO A 369 -0.02 29.45 20.11
N ALA A 370 -0.89 30.44 19.92
CA ALA A 370 -1.42 31.20 21.04
C ALA A 370 -2.11 30.22 22.00
N ASP A 371 -1.75 30.28 23.28
CA ASP A 371 -2.34 29.40 24.29
C ASP A 371 -3.86 29.52 24.24
N ALA A 372 -4.51 28.47 23.74
CA ALA A 372 -5.96 28.43 23.63
C ALA A 372 -6.67 28.47 25.00
N GLY A 373 -5.90 28.45 26.11
CA GLY A 373 -6.41 28.23 27.46
C GLY A 373 -5.96 29.20 28.55
N GLY A 374 -5.32 30.35 28.27
CA GLY A 374 -5.02 31.40 29.27
C GLY A 374 -4.15 31.01 30.48
N GLY A 375 -3.79 29.74 30.64
CA GLY A 375 -2.71 29.25 31.49
C GLY A 375 -1.43 29.29 30.67
N GLY A 376 -0.40 29.95 31.20
CA GLY A 376 0.78 30.34 30.43
C GLY A 376 1.41 29.22 29.61
N SER A 377 1.88 29.59 28.42
CA SER A 377 2.57 28.78 27.40
C SER A 377 3.37 27.63 27.98
N THR A 378 2.69 26.49 28.10
CA THR A 378 3.39 25.22 28.22
C THR A 378 3.93 24.89 26.85
N LEU A 379 5.22 25.14 26.66
CA LEU A 379 5.98 24.52 25.57
C LEU A 379 5.57 23.03 25.49
N PRO A 380 5.43 22.46 24.29
CA PRO A 380 5.07 21.04 24.16
C PRO A 380 5.98 20.20 25.05
N ASP A 381 5.44 19.20 25.77
CA ASP A 381 6.22 18.40 26.71
C ASP A 381 7.30 17.60 25.98
N TRP A 382 8.45 18.23 25.81
CA TRP A 382 9.60 17.70 25.11
C TRP A 382 10.45 16.81 26.03
N GLN A 383 10.19 16.80 27.34
CA GLN A 383 10.89 15.94 28.31
C GLN A 383 10.58 14.45 28.10
N GLY A 384 9.46 14.14 27.44
CA GLY A 384 9.11 12.78 27.03
C GLY A 384 9.73 12.35 25.69
N TRP A 385 10.41 13.25 24.97
CA TRP A 385 10.91 12.93 23.64
C TRP A 385 12.18 12.07 23.75
N PRO A 386 12.35 11.08 22.85
CA PRO A 386 13.51 10.19 22.86
C PRO A 386 14.76 10.89 22.27
N LEU A 387 15.04 12.12 22.70
CA LEU A 387 16.07 13.00 22.16
C LEU A 387 16.89 13.66 23.28
N GLN A 388 18.20 13.59 23.16
CA GLN A 388 19.15 14.39 23.93
C GLN A 388 19.97 15.25 22.98
N GLY A 389 20.41 16.42 23.41
CA GLY A 389 21.23 17.24 22.53
C GLY A 389 21.70 18.57 23.10
N ARG A 390 22.41 19.30 22.25
CA ARG A 390 22.85 20.68 22.51
C ARG A 390 22.48 21.54 21.34
N VAL A 391 21.99 22.74 21.65
CA VAL A 391 21.78 23.81 20.67
C VAL A 391 22.62 25.00 21.10
N HIS A 392 23.66 25.27 20.33
CA HIS A 392 24.52 26.44 20.46
C HIS A 392 23.87 27.62 19.72
N ILE A 393 23.63 28.72 20.41
CA ILE A 393 23.03 29.93 19.86
C ILE A 393 24.06 31.05 19.99
N GLY A 394 24.57 31.56 18.86
CA GLY A 394 25.59 32.61 18.86
C GLY A 394 25.08 33.89 19.51
N ARG A 395 23.87 34.35 19.13
CA ARG A 395 23.20 35.50 19.73
C ARG A 395 21.72 35.20 20.00
N LEU A 396 21.28 35.32 21.25
CA LEU A 396 19.88 35.14 21.65
C LEU A 396 19.30 36.49 22.11
N ARG A 397 18.27 36.97 21.42
CA ARG A 397 17.51 38.16 21.81
C ARG A 397 16.19 37.74 22.46
N LEU A 398 15.94 38.19 23.68
CA LEU A 398 14.71 37.96 24.43
C LEU A 398 14.18 39.30 24.95
N GLY A 399 13.38 39.99 24.14
CA GLY A 399 13.02 41.39 24.39
C GLY A 399 14.27 42.27 24.40
N GLU A 400 14.48 43.02 25.48
CA GLU A 400 15.66 43.88 25.67
C GLU A 400 16.92 43.12 26.10
N VAL A 401 16.81 41.82 26.41
CA VAL A 401 17.96 41.00 26.84
C VAL A 401 18.65 40.42 25.62
N LEU A 402 19.95 40.74 25.47
CA LEU A 402 20.85 40.10 24.51
C LEU A 402 21.81 39.19 25.28
N ALA A 403 21.84 37.91 24.93
CA ALA A 403 22.82 36.94 25.40
C ALA A 403 23.65 36.42 24.22
N GLU A 404 24.93 36.17 24.46
CA GLU A 404 25.87 35.64 23.46
C GLU A 404 26.36 34.25 23.88
N ASP A 405 26.68 33.41 22.90
CA ASP A 405 27.18 32.04 23.07
C ASP A 405 26.34 31.19 24.04
N VAL A 406 25.02 31.26 23.88
CA VAL A 406 24.07 30.51 24.71
C VAL A 406 24.11 29.04 24.31
N VAL A 407 24.16 28.16 25.31
CA VAL A 407 24.04 26.71 25.09
C VAL A 407 22.78 26.22 25.76
N VAL A 408 21.87 25.66 24.96
CA VAL A 408 20.65 25.00 25.44
C VAL A 408 20.89 23.50 25.43
N SER A 409 20.83 22.87 26.59
CA SER A 409 20.84 21.41 26.71
C SER A 409 19.43 20.87 26.60
N LEU A 410 19.27 19.80 25.82
CA LEU A 410 18.06 18.99 25.73
C LEU A 410 18.37 17.69 26.48
N ASP A 411 17.79 17.51 27.68
CA ASP A 411 18.03 16.36 28.56
C ASP A 411 16.76 15.54 28.79
#